data_AF-W7Z0I2-F1
#
_entry.id   AF-W7Z0I2-F1
#
_cell.length_a   1.000
_cell.length_b   1.000
_cell.length_c   1.000
_cell.angle_alpha   90.00
_cell.angle_beta   90.00
_cell.angle_gamma   90.00
#
_symmetry.space_group_name_H-M   'P 1'
#
loop_
_entity.id
_entity.type
_entity.pdbx_description
1 polymer ?
#
loop_
_entity_poly.entity_id
_entity_poly.type
_entity_poly.pdbx_seq_one_letter_code
_entity_poly.pdbx_strand_id
1 'polypeptide(L)'
;MIEMGVKIEELDESIRVIGHSNYEHVDVKALVYPGVPTDLQSPMTSLLTQAKGVSVLSDFVYGSRFKHVPELVRMGAKIRVEGRSAS
;
A
#
# COMPACT_ATOMS: atom_id res chain seq x y z
N MET A 1 1.43 -6.75 3.84
CA MET A 1 2.64 -7.34 3.21
C MET A 1 2.59 -8.85 3.19
N ILE A 2 2.50 -9.53 4.35
CA ILE A 2 2.34 -11.00 4.38
C ILE A 2 1.09 -11.44 3.60
N GLU A 3 -0.02 -10.72 3.76
CA GLU A 3 -1.27 -10.95 3.01
C GLU A 3 -1.10 -10.80 1.47
N MET A 4 -0.15 -9.97 1.01
CA MET A 4 0.19 -9.83 -0.42
C MET A 4 1.10 -10.96 -0.93
N GLY A 5 1.52 -11.88 -0.05
CA GLY A 5 2.47 -12.95 -0.34
C GLY A 5 3.94 -12.62 -0.06
N VAL A 6 4.25 -11.39 0.39
CA VAL A 6 5.65 -10.99 0.66
C VAL A 6 6.25 -11.87 1.77
N LYS A 7 7.38 -12.51 1.48
CA LYS A 7 8.12 -13.28 2.48
C LYS A 7 8.92 -12.33 3.37
N ILE A 8 8.68 -12.43 4.68
CA ILE A 8 9.36 -11.66 5.71
C ILE A 8 10.05 -12.66 6.65
N GLU A 9 11.34 -12.47 6.87
CA GLU A 9 12.12 -13.21 7.87
C GLU A 9 12.51 -12.22 8.99
N GLU A 10 12.07 -12.50 10.21
CA GLU A 10 12.46 -11.77 11.41
C GLU A 10 13.76 -12.38 11.96
N LEU A 11 14.75 -11.53 12.20
CA LEU A 11 16.03 -11.84 12.83
C LEU A 11 16.15 -10.98 14.11
N ASP A 12 17.15 -11.23 14.95
CA ASP A 12 17.27 -10.58 16.28
C ASP A 12 17.05 -9.06 16.26
N GLU A 13 17.86 -8.32 15.49
CA GLU A 13 17.76 -6.85 15.39
C GLU A 13 17.46 -6.39 13.96
N SER A 14 16.94 -7.27 13.10
CA SER A 14 16.68 -6.92 11.71
C SER A 14 15.51 -7.67 11.09
N ILE A 15 14.96 -7.10 10.03
CA ILE A 15 13.91 -7.72 9.23
C ILE A 15 14.44 -7.86 7.82
N ARG A 16 14.36 -9.08 7.27
CA ARG A 16 14.68 -9.34 5.86
C ARG A 16 13.38 -9.48 5.07
N VAL A 17 13.20 -8.59 4.11
CA VAL A 17 12.06 -8.61 3.18
C VAL A 17 12.52 -9.22 1.86
N ILE A 18 11.88 -10.32 1.44
CA ILE A 18 12.21 -11.05 0.22
C ILE A 18 11.06 -10.87 -0.77
N GLY A 19 11.33 -10.08 -1.81
CA GLY A 19 10.39 -9.85 -2.90
C GLY A 19 10.32 -11.02 -3.89
N HIS A 20 9.22 -11.09 -4.64
CA HIS A 20 9.02 -12.05 -5.73
C HIS A 20 8.27 -11.38 -6.89
N SER A 21 8.09 -12.11 -8.00
CA SER A 21 7.61 -11.55 -9.26
C SER A 21 6.10 -11.23 -9.30
N ASN A 22 5.30 -11.71 -8.35
CA ASN A 22 3.84 -11.62 -8.39
C ASN A 22 3.27 -11.42 -6.99
N TYR A 23 2.70 -10.26 -6.68
CA TYR A 23 1.99 -10.02 -5.41
C TYR A 23 0.48 -10.16 -5.59
N GLU A 24 -0.21 -10.58 -4.53
CA GLU A 24 -1.67 -10.60 -4.49
C GLU A 24 -2.21 -9.23 -4.06
N HIS A 25 -3.38 -8.86 -4.59
CA HIS A 25 -4.09 -7.66 -4.18
C HIS A 25 -4.57 -7.76 -2.73
N VAL A 26 -4.64 -6.62 -2.04
CA VAL A 26 -5.10 -6.53 -0.65
C VAL A 26 -5.85 -5.25 -0.39
N ASP A 27 -6.70 -5.27 0.64
CA ASP A 27 -7.42 -4.09 1.12
C ASP A 27 -6.74 -3.52 2.37
N VAL A 28 -6.25 -2.29 2.26
CA VAL A 28 -5.53 -1.59 3.33
C VAL A 28 -6.40 -0.48 3.90
N LYS A 29 -6.56 -0.47 5.22
CA LYS A 29 -7.24 0.60 5.95
C LYS A 29 -6.26 1.29 6.88
N ALA A 30 -5.91 2.55 6.57
CA ALA A 30 -5.14 3.37 7.48
C ALA A 30 -6.04 3.88 8.61
N LEU A 31 -5.63 3.60 9.84
CA LEU A 31 -6.38 3.82 11.08
C LEU A 31 -5.44 4.38 12.16
N VAL A 32 -6.02 4.94 13.22
CA VAL A 32 -5.26 5.25 14.44
C VAL A 32 -4.66 3.97 15.03
N TYR A 33 -3.59 4.11 15.81
CA TYR A 33 -2.95 2.99 16.49
C TYR A 33 -3.99 2.13 17.25
N PRO A 34 -3.99 0.79 17.11
CA PRO A 34 -2.91 -0.06 16.58
C PRO A 34 -2.99 -0.42 15.07
N GLY A 35 -3.79 0.29 14.28
CA GLY A 35 -3.93 0.01 12.84
C GLY A 35 -2.77 0.50 11.96
N VAL A 36 -2.93 0.38 10.64
CA VAL A 36 -1.91 0.83 9.68
C VAL A 36 -1.76 2.35 9.79
N PRO A 37 -0.56 2.87 10.11
CA PRO A 37 -0.36 4.31 10.25
C PRO A 37 -0.46 5.00 8.88
N THR A 38 -1.09 6.17 8.84
CA THR A 38 -1.24 6.99 7.64
C THR A 38 0.11 7.36 6.99
N ASP A 39 1.21 7.41 7.73
CA ASP A 39 2.52 7.72 7.15
C ASP A 39 3.05 6.60 6.22
N LEU A 40 2.58 5.36 6.41
CA LEU A 40 2.90 4.23 5.52
C LEU A 40 2.00 4.14 4.29
N GLN A 41 0.96 4.98 4.21
CA GLN A 41 -0.02 4.98 3.12
C GLN A 41 0.62 5.21 1.75
N SER A 42 1.53 6.19 1.65
CA SER A 42 2.17 6.54 0.38
C SER A 42 3.09 5.44 -0.14
N PRO A 43 4.06 4.92 0.66
CA PRO A 43 4.86 3.75 0.26
C PRO A 43 4.01 2.52 -0.08
N MET A 44 2.92 2.29 0.68
CA MET A 44 2.00 1.18 0.41
C MET A 44 1.32 1.34 -0.95
N THR A 45 0.87 2.55 -1.30
CA THR A 45 0.24 2.82 -2.60
C THR A 45 1.15 2.39 -3.75
N SER A 46 2.44 2.72 -3.68
CA SER A 46 3.43 2.29 -4.67
C SER A 46 3.55 0.77 -4.75
N LEU A 47 3.59 0.06 -3.62
CA LEU A 47 3.64 -1.40 -3.59
C LEU A 47 2.37 -2.04 -4.19
N LEU A 48 1.19 -1.49 -3.88
CA LEU A 48 -0.09 -2.00 -4.39
C LEU A 48 -0.19 -1.91 -5.92
N THR A 49 0.50 -0.96 -6.57
CA THR A 49 0.57 -0.90 -8.05
C THR A 49 1.24 -2.13 -8.68
N GLN A 50 1.98 -2.92 -7.90
CA GLN A 50 2.67 -4.13 -8.34
C GLN A 50 1.86 -5.41 -8.08
N ALA A 51 0.71 -5.30 -7.41
CA ALA A 51 -0.14 -6.43 -7.12
C ALA A 51 -1.02 -6.82 -8.32
N LYS A 52 -1.32 -8.11 -8.44
CA LYS A 52 -2.29 -8.63 -9.42
C LYS A 52 -3.71 -8.48 -8.86
N GLY A 53 -4.55 -7.76 -9.60
CA GLY A 53 -5.92 -7.47 -9.20
C GLY A 53 -6.11 -6.00 -8.87
N VAL A 54 -7.18 -5.69 -8.15
CA VAL A 54 -7.48 -4.34 -7.67
C VAL A 54 -7.27 -4.33 -6.17
N SER A 55 -6.37 -3.47 -5.69
CA SER A 55 -6.14 -3.27 -4.25
C SER A 55 -6.81 -1.98 -3.81
N VAL A 56 -7.48 -1.96 -2.68
CA VAL A 56 -8.08 -0.72 -2.17
C VAL A 56 -7.31 -0.21 -0.97
N LEU A 57 -6.89 1.05 -1.00
CA LEU A 57 -6.35 1.74 0.16
C LEU A 57 -7.32 2.83 0.61
N SER A 58 -7.81 2.74 1.85
CA SER A 58 -8.67 3.75 2.49
C SER A 58 -7.98 4.41 3.68
N ASP A 59 -7.96 5.75 3.73
CA ASP A 59 -7.44 6.51 4.86
C ASP A 59 -8.56 7.13 5.70
N PHE A 60 -8.72 6.69 6.94
CA PHE A 60 -9.75 7.19 7.86
C PHE A 60 -9.24 8.28 8.81
N VAL A 61 -7.93 8.54 8.83
CA VAL A 61 -7.29 9.48 9.76
C VAL A 61 -7.04 10.83 9.08
N TYR A 62 -6.69 10.82 7.79
CA TYR A 62 -6.37 12.03 7.02
C TYR A 62 -6.97 11.97 5.61
N GLY A 63 -8.13 12.60 5.41
CA GLY A 63 -8.95 12.45 4.21
C GLY A 63 -8.41 13.04 2.89
N SER A 64 -7.17 13.54 2.80
CA SER A 64 -6.67 14.23 1.59
C SER A 64 -5.19 14.03 1.25
N ARG A 65 -4.62 12.83 1.47
CA ARG A 65 -3.17 12.56 1.30
C ARG A 65 -2.75 11.81 0.02
N PHE A 66 -3.56 11.71 -1.02
CA PHE A 66 -3.14 11.07 -2.29
C PHE A 66 -2.29 11.97 -3.21
N LYS A 67 -1.44 12.85 -2.66
CA LYS A 67 -0.65 13.83 -3.44
C LYS A 67 0.42 13.19 -4.34
N HIS A 68 0.85 11.97 -4.01
CA HIS A 68 1.79 11.16 -4.80
C HIS A 68 1.13 10.43 -5.98
N VAL A 69 -0.20 10.27 -5.97
CA VAL A 69 -0.91 9.52 -7.01
C VAL A 69 -0.73 10.11 -8.41
N PRO A 70 -0.80 11.44 -8.64
CA PRO A 70 -0.54 12.01 -9.96
C PRO A 70 0.82 11.62 -10.55
N GLU A 71 1.86 11.48 -9.72
CA GLU A 71 3.19 11.06 -10.16
C GLU A 71 3.20 9.59 -10.58
N LEU A 72 2.61 8.72 -9.76
CA LEU A 72 2.49 7.29 -10.09
C LEU A 72 1.70 7.09 -11.38
N VAL A 73 0.62 7.87 -11.60
CA VAL A 73 -0.15 7.84 -12.84
C VAL A 73 0.70 8.28 -14.03
N ARG A 74 1.54 9.31 -13.90
CA ARG A 74 2.51 9.70 -14.95
C ARG A 74 3.54 8.62 -15.25
N MET A 75 3.85 7.76 -14.28
CA MET A 75 4.69 6.57 -14.45
C MET A 75 3.94 5.36 -15.04
N GLY A 76 2.64 5.50 -15.35
CA GLY A 76 1.82 4.44 -15.96
C GLY A 76 1.01 3.61 -14.97
N ALA A 77 1.00 3.96 -13.67
CA ALA A 77 0.13 3.31 -12.71
C ALA A 77 -1.34 3.59 -13.03
N LYS A 78 -2.19 2.57 -12.84
CA LYS A 78 -3.64 2.69 -12.99
C LYS A 78 -4.24 2.86 -11.61
N ILE A 79 -4.52 4.10 -11.22
CA ILE A 79 -5.05 4.44 -9.90
C ILE A 79 -6.24 5.37 -10.06
N ARG A 80 -7.34 5.06 -9.38
CA ARG A 80 -8.53 5.89 -9.23
C ARG A 80 -8.64 6.33 -7.78
N VAL A 81 -8.91 7.62 -7.55
CA VAL A 81 -9.10 8.17 -6.20
C VAL A 81 -10.55 8.61 -6.05
N GLU A 82 -11.23 8.12 -5.02
CA GLU A 82 -12.62 8.45 -4.68
C GLU A 82 -12.72 8.80 -3.19
N GLY A 83 -12.87 10.10 -2.90
CA GLY A 83 -12.90 10.62 -1.54
C GLY A 83 -11.63 10.29 -0.78
N ARG A 84 -11.73 9.34 0.15
CA ARG A 84 -10.63 8.89 1.03
C ARG A 84 -10.00 7.56 0.61
N SER A 85 -10.42 7.01 -0.53
CA SER A 85 -9.94 5.72 -1.02
C SER A 85 -9.20 5.88 -2.35
N ALA A 86 -8.20 5.02 -2.57
CA ALA A 86 -7.57 4.82 -3.87
C ALA A 86 -7.58 3.32 -4.25
N SER A 87 -7.78 3.04 -5.53
CA SER A 87 -7.84 1.69 -6.10
C SER A 87 -7.15 1.59 -7.44
#